data_AF-K5BAG2-F1
#
_entry.id   AF-K5BAG2-F1
#
_cell.length_a   1.000
_cell.length_b   1.000
_cell.length_c   1.000
_cell.angle_alpha   90.00
_cell.angle_beta   90.00
_cell.angle_gamma   90.00
#
_symmetry.space_group_name_H-M   'P 1'
#
loop_
_entity.id
_entity.type
_entity.pdbx_description
1 polymer ?
#
loop_
_entity_poly.entity_id
_entity_poly.type
_entity_poly.pdbx_seq_one_letter_code
_entity_poly.pdbx_strand_id
1 'polypeptide(L)'
;MLAERIFGDAAEERFRGRRRHYVDVGWGDAGKHRQRVVADTGVEVRIMMPRGTFLRDGAVIADDGTQIVVVRRPPEPAVTVRFADHADAAGARRMLLLGYLLGNQHAPIDVDDERLAAPLFISEQAARELLAELGVTGTVGAAVLAAGGWSRTSASVHTHPHTHDPAQAHAHGASPAHAHSASPAHAHSASPPMPTREHAALALWLQVHDSAFPTGRMVHSHGLEEWLATRPDATGDEIAAAVLDYLRYGYAPLDATFTAAAWRAAPDPGRLTALDTELGSYKLYDNARTASISSGRRLAATVRELGLAGDSAYLDAVLAGHTPGHCAVVEGAVQAGLGIGLHTAVLGSLRAMLASLLSAAVRLGRLGALAGQRAQVRAVDLVVDLAEQACDRPIDEVFSTAPALDISGMRHETRTTRLFRT
;
A
#
# COMPACT_ATOMS: atom_id res chain seq x y z
N MET A 1 -17.96 -9.38 19.64
CA MET A 1 -19.05 -8.97 18.74
C MET A 1 -18.56 -8.92 17.29
N LEU A 2 -19.47 -9.10 16.33
CA LEU A 2 -19.19 -9.00 14.89
C LEU A 2 -19.84 -7.72 14.34
N ALA A 3 -19.09 -6.93 13.58
CA ALA A 3 -19.53 -5.66 13.01
C ALA A 3 -19.42 -5.70 11.48
N GLU A 4 -20.55 -5.80 10.79
CA GLU A 4 -20.61 -5.95 9.31
C GLU A 4 -21.22 -4.74 8.60
N ARG A 5 -21.77 -3.79 9.35
CA ARG A 5 -22.37 -2.56 8.81
C ARG A 5 -22.35 -1.44 9.83
N ILE A 6 -22.56 -0.21 9.35
CA ILE A 6 -22.81 0.96 10.20
C ILE A 6 -24.33 1.08 10.38
N PHE A 7 -24.80 1.09 11.63
CA PHE A 7 -26.21 1.20 11.99
C PHE A 7 -26.69 2.65 12.00
N GLY A 8 -25.81 3.61 12.30
CA GLY A 8 -26.12 5.03 12.40
C GLY A 8 -25.04 5.80 13.15
N ASP A 9 -25.39 6.99 13.61
CA ASP A 9 -24.59 7.82 14.50
C ASP A 9 -25.06 7.69 15.96
N ALA A 10 -24.14 7.57 16.91
CA ALA A 10 -24.45 7.40 18.33
C ALA A 10 -25.17 8.61 18.97
N ALA A 11 -25.20 9.77 18.29
CA ALA A 11 -25.98 10.93 18.69
C ALA A 11 -27.48 10.81 18.36
N GLU A 12 -27.89 9.87 17.50
CA GLU A 12 -29.30 9.70 17.14
C GLU A 12 -30.16 9.21 18.32
N GLU A 13 -31.39 9.73 18.42
CA GLU A 13 -32.31 9.48 19.53
C GLU A 13 -32.58 7.98 19.77
N ARG A 14 -32.61 7.16 18.71
CA ARG A 14 -32.85 5.70 18.79
C ARG A 14 -31.78 4.92 19.57
N PHE A 15 -30.59 5.52 19.77
CA PHE A 15 -29.50 4.92 20.53
C PHE A 15 -29.42 5.45 21.97
N ARG A 16 -30.32 6.36 22.36
CA ARG A 16 -30.36 6.94 23.70
C ARG A 16 -30.68 5.86 24.74
N GLY A 17 -29.99 5.91 25.88
CA GLY A 17 -30.16 4.94 26.97
C GLY A 17 -29.46 3.59 26.76
N ARG A 18 -28.87 3.33 25.59
CA ARG A 18 -28.08 2.11 25.36
C ARG A 18 -26.71 2.21 26.02
N ARG A 19 -26.19 1.08 26.53
CA ARG A 19 -24.82 1.00 27.05
C ARG A 19 -23.82 1.13 25.90
N ARG A 20 -22.77 1.93 26.07
CA ARG A 20 -21.79 2.21 25.01
C ARG A 20 -20.47 1.51 25.31
N HIS A 21 -19.93 0.86 24.29
CA HIS A 21 -18.58 0.32 24.24
C HIS A 21 -17.82 1.09 23.17
N TYR A 22 -16.71 1.75 23.51
CA TYR A 22 -15.97 2.56 22.54
C TYR A 22 -14.79 1.77 21.98
N VAL A 23 -14.66 1.77 20.66
CA VAL A 23 -13.48 1.22 19.97
C VAL A 23 -12.68 2.38 19.37
N ASP A 24 -11.42 2.49 19.75
CA ASP A 24 -10.51 3.47 19.17
C ASP A 24 -10.04 2.97 17.80
N VAL A 25 -10.34 3.75 16.77
CA VAL A 25 -9.91 3.46 15.39
C VAL A 25 -9.18 4.68 14.87
N GLY A 26 -7.87 4.58 14.69
CA GLY A 26 -7.04 5.64 14.12
C GLY A 26 -7.29 5.86 12.61
N TRP A 27 -6.78 6.96 12.06
CA TRP A 27 -7.12 7.36 10.70
C TRP A 27 -6.68 6.38 9.62
N GLY A 28 -5.48 5.78 9.75
CA GLY A 28 -4.97 4.78 8.81
C GLY A 28 -5.77 3.46 8.80
N ASP A 29 -6.61 3.26 9.81
CA ASP A 29 -7.35 2.02 10.06
C ASP A 29 -8.84 2.15 9.79
N ALA A 30 -9.34 3.39 9.67
CA ALA A 30 -10.76 3.70 9.44
C ALA A 30 -11.33 3.08 8.15
N GLY A 31 -10.49 2.90 7.14
CA GLY A 31 -10.86 2.30 5.85
C GLY A 31 -10.57 0.79 5.75
N LYS A 32 -10.02 0.16 6.81
CA LYS A 32 -9.77 -1.28 6.81
C LYS A 32 -11.12 -2.00 6.85
N HIS A 33 -11.44 -2.68 5.75
CA HIS A 33 -12.63 -3.51 5.63
C HIS A 33 -12.62 -4.73 6.57
N ARG A 34 -11.44 -5.17 7.04
CA ARG A 34 -11.28 -6.26 8.01
C ARG A 34 -10.26 -5.89 9.08
N GLN A 35 -10.65 -5.93 10.34
CA GLN A 35 -9.75 -5.71 11.49
C GLN A 35 -10.35 -6.24 12.79
N ARG A 36 -9.48 -6.46 13.79
CA ARG A 36 -9.87 -6.80 15.17
C ARG A 36 -9.47 -5.65 16.07
N VAL A 37 -10.41 -5.21 16.91
CA VAL A 37 -10.20 -4.16 17.90
C VAL A 37 -10.79 -4.59 19.23
N VAL A 38 -10.27 -4.03 20.32
CA VAL A 38 -10.78 -4.25 21.67
C VAL A 38 -11.40 -2.94 22.14
N ALA A 39 -12.65 -2.99 22.59
CA ALA A 39 -13.30 -1.83 23.16
C ALA A 39 -12.65 -1.44 24.51
N ASP A 40 -12.84 -0.19 24.93
CA ASP A 40 -12.45 0.35 26.24
C ASP A 40 -12.92 -0.48 27.45
N THR A 41 -13.98 -1.25 27.24
CA THR A 41 -14.64 -2.15 28.20
C THR A 41 -14.12 -3.61 28.12
N GLY A 42 -13.12 -3.88 27.28
CA GLY A 42 -12.55 -5.21 27.06
C GLY A 42 -13.30 -6.10 26.06
N VAL A 43 -14.40 -5.62 25.47
CA VAL A 43 -15.17 -6.37 24.47
C VAL A 43 -14.37 -6.46 23.17
N GLU A 44 -14.06 -7.68 22.72
CA GLU A 44 -13.47 -7.89 21.40
C GLU A 44 -14.50 -7.67 20.29
N VAL A 45 -14.12 -6.87 19.28
CA VAL A 45 -14.95 -6.56 18.11
C VAL A 45 -14.20 -6.97 16.84
N ARG A 46 -14.83 -7.86 16.06
CA ARG A 46 -14.39 -8.23 14.72
C ARG A 46 -15.11 -7.35 13.71
N ILE A 47 -14.38 -6.50 13.01
CA ILE A 47 -14.89 -5.61 11.98
C ILE A 47 -14.72 -6.28 10.61
N MET A 48 -15.83 -6.42 9.88
CA MET A 48 -15.91 -7.03 8.54
C MET A 48 -16.85 -6.18 7.66
N MET A 49 -16.43 -4.95 7.34
CA MET A 49 -17.23 -4.01 6.57
C MET A 49 -17.13 -4.28 5.05
N PRO A 50 -18.12 -3.83 4.26
CA PRO A 50 -17.97 -3.74 2.81
C PRO A 50 -16.72 -2.96 2.41
N ARG A 51 -16.12 -3.30 1.27
CA ARG A 51 -15.00 -2.53 0.72
C ARG A 51 -15.47 -1.10 0.43
N GLY A 52 -14.63 -0.13 0.78
CA GLY A 52 -14.92 1.29 0.57
C GLY A 52 -15.59 1.99 1.75
N THR A 53 -16.09 1.24 2.75
CA THR A 53 -16.64 1.80 4.01
C THR A 53 -15.56 2.53 4.80
N PHE A 54 -15.94 3.66 5.39
CA PHE A 54 -15.09 4.45 6.28
C PHE A 54 -15.75 4.56 7.66
N LEU A 55 -14.99 4.22 8.71
CA LEU A 55 -15.45 4.28 10.10
C LEU A 55 -15.25 5.71 10.66
N ARG A 56 -16.29 6.53 10.54
CA ARG A 56 -16.35 7.89 11.10
C ARG A 56 -16.46 7.88 12.63
N ASP A 57 -16.11 9.00 13.26
CA ASP A 57 -16.36 9.19 14.70
C ASP A 57 -17.86 9.07 15.00
N GLY A 58 -18.20 8.47 16.13
CA GLY A 58 -19.60 8.29 16.54
C GLY A 58 -20.35 7.19 15.79
N ALA A 59 -19.76 6.54 14.78
CA ALA A 59 -20.42 5.46 14.04
C ALA A 59 -20.77 4.28 14.97
N VAL A 60 -22.04 3.87 14.96
CA VAL A 60 -22.51 2.66 15.64
C VAL A 60 -22.28 1.46 14.72
N ILE A 61 -21.40 0.55 15.11
CA ILE A 61 -20.98 -0.59 14.27
C ILE A 61 -21.49 -1.95 14.75
N ALA A 62 -22.01 -2.00 15.96
CA ALA A 62 -22.75 -3.15 16.49
C ALA A 62 -23.85 -2.66 17.43
N ASP A 63 -24.96 -3.37 17.44
CA ASP A 63 -26.16 -3.02 18.18
C ASP A 63 -26.97 -4.28 18.50
N ASP A 64 -27.19 -4.56 19.78
CA ASP A 64 -28.04 -5.67 20.26
C ASP A 64 -29.39 -5.20 20.85
N GLY A 65 -29.70 -3.90 20.74
CA GLY A 65 -30.89 -3.27 21.32
C GLY A 65 -30.69 -2.75 22.75
N THR A 66 -29.70 -3.24 23.48
CA THR A 66 -29.37 -2.79 24.85
C THR A 66 -27.98 -2.18 24.96
N GLN A 67 -27.05 -2.65 24.14
CA GLN A 67 -25.66 -2.21 24.07
C GLN A 67 -25.29 -1.89 22.63
N ILE A 68 -24.41 -0.93 22.47
CA ILE A 68 -23.86 -0.52 21.19
C ILE A 68 -22.35 -0.42 21.23
N VAL A 69 -21.71 -0.72 20.11
CA VAL A 69 -20.30 -0.43 19.89
C VAL A 69 -20.19 0.82 19.04
N VAL A 70 -19.49 1.83 19.57
CA VAL A 70 -19.32 3.14 18.97
C VAL A 70 -17.86 3.36 18.60
N VAL A 71 -17.60 3.82 17.38
CA VAL A 71 -16.26 4.20 16.95
C VAL A 71 -15.87 5.53 17.60
N ARG A 72 -14.68 5.58 18.19
CA ARG A 72 -14.04 6.80 18.65
C ARG A 72 -12.76 7.04 17.86
N ARG A 73 -12.52 8.29 17.49
CA ARG A 73 -11.35 8.74 16.74
C ARG A 73 -10.35 9.37 17.71
N PRO A 74 -9.29 8.65 18.10
CA PRO A 74 -8.30 9.23 19.00
C PRO A 74 -7.57 10.39 18.29
N PRO A 75 -7.14 11.41 19.04
CA PRO A 75 -6.25 12.44 18.48
C PRO A 75 -4.88 11.83 18.19
N GLU A 76 -4.35 12.12 17.02
CA GLU A 76 -3.06 11.61 16.53
C GLU A 76 -2.13 12.78 16.20
N PRO A 77 -0.80 12.61 16.24
CA PRO A 77 0.14 13.65 15.85
C PRO A 77 -0.14 14.16 14.43
N ALA A 78 -0.37 15.46 14.29
CA ALA A 78 -0.79 16.09 13.05
C ALA A 78 -0.29 17.54 12.95
N VAL A 79 -0.19 18.03 11.72
CA VAL A 79 -0.16 19.45 11.39
C VAL A 79 -1.59 19.91 11.18
N THR A 80 -1.99 21.02 11.81
CA THR A 80 -3.29 21.66 11.58
C THR A 80 -3.10 23.13 11.24
N VAL A 81 -3.72 23.58 10.16
CA VAL A 81 -3.64 24.94 9.63
C VAL A 81 -5.04 25.46 9.38
N ARG A 82 -5.40 26.61 9.96
CA ARG A 82 -6.73 27.21 9.74
C ARG A 82 -6.71 28.13 8.52
N PHE A 83 -7.76 28.12 7.72
CA PHE A 83 -7.85 29.00 6.55
C PHE A 83 -7.95 30.47 6.93
N ALA A 84 -8.60 30.78 8.05
CA ALA A 84 -8.76 32.16 8.53
C ALA A 84 -7.42 32.88 8.79
N ASP A 85 -6.36 32.14 9.13
CA ASP A 85 -5.02 32.71 9.38
C ASP A 85 -4.26 33.04 8.07
N HIS A 86 -4.82 32.66 6.91
CA HIS A 86 -4.20 32.74 5.59
C HIS A 86 -5.14 33.32 4.53
N ALA A 87 -6.08 34.18 4.93
CA ALA A 87 -7.13 34.70 4.07
C ALA A 87 -6.66 35.70 2.98
N ASP A 88 -5.41 36.16 3.04
CA ASP A 88 -4.83 37.09 2.08
C ASP A 88 -4.19 36.36 0.87
N ALA A 89 -3.87 37.11 -0.20
CA ALA A 89 -3.27 36.52 -1.40
C ALA A 89 -1.92 35.82 -1.12
N ALA A 90 -1.12 36.36 -0.20
CA ALA A 90 0.11 35.74 0.25
C ALA A 90 -0.17 34.43 1.02
N GLY A 91 -1.19 34.41 1.87
CA GLY A 91 -1.70 33.23 2.57
C GLY A 91 -2.15 32.15 1.61
N ALA A 92 -2.96 32.50 0.60
CA ALA A 92 -3.38 31.57 -0.44
C ALA A 92 -2.18 30.93 -1.16
N ARG A 93 -1.15 31.71 -1.51
CA ARG A 93 0.10 31.17 -2.09
C ARG A 93 0.81 30.19 -1.14
N ARG A 94 0.93 30.54 0.15
CA ARG A 94 1.57 29.67 1.16
C ARG A 94 0.80 28.35 1.35
N MET A 95 -0.53 28.42 1.37
CA MET A 95 -1.40 27.24 1.47
C MET A 95 -1.32 26.34 0.24
N LEU A 96 -1.22 26.91 -0.98
CA LEU A 96 -1.00 26.13 -2.20
C LEU A 96 0.35 25.40 -2.19
N LEU A 97 1.42 26.05 -1.73
CA LEU A 97 2.73 25.44 -1.59
C LEU A 97 2.74 24.31 -0.54
N LEU A 98 2.07 24.54 0.60
CA LEU A 98 1.88 23.49 1.61
C LEU A 98 1.13 22.29 1.01
N GLY A 99 0.02 22.53 0.31
CA GLY A 99 -0.75 21.48 -0.35
C GLY A 99 0.06 20.71 -1.39
N TYR A 100 0.88 21.39 -2.19
CA TYR A 100 1.80 20.77 -3.16
C TYR A 100 2.85 19.88 -2.47
N LEU A 101 3.45 20.35 -1.38
CA LEU A 101 4.46 19.59 -0.63
C LEU A 101 3.86 18.35 0.03
N LEU A 102 2.72 18.51 0.70
CA LEU A 102 1.96 17.40 1.27
C LEU A 102 1.55 16.41 0.17
N GLY A 103 1.09 16.90 -0.98
CA GLY A 103 0.76 16.07 -2.15
C GLY A 103 1.95 15.26 -2.68
N ASN A 104 3.13 15.87 -2.78
CA ASN A 104 4.37 15.19 -3.21
C ASN A 104 4.81 14.09 -2.24
N GLN A 105 4.46 14.22 -0.96
CA GLN A 105 4.68 13.18 0.05
C GLN A 105 3.60 12.09 0.01
N HIS A 106 2.59 12.24 -0.87
CA HIS A 106 1.34 11.48 -0.81
C HIS A 106 0.70 11.54 0.58
N ALA A 107 0.91 12.66 1.28
CA ALA A 107 0.36 12.87 2.60
C ALA A 107 -1.17 12.91 2.48
N PRO A 108 -1.89 12.06 3.22
CA PRO A 108 -3.33 12.13 3.34
C PRO A 108 -3.70 13.50 3.95
N ILE A 109 -4.56 14.27 3.29
CA ILE A 109 -5.02 15.56 3.82
C ILE A 109 -6.49 15.45 4.21
N ASP A 110 -6.79 15.84 5.44
CA ASP A 110 -8.14 16.09 5.94
C ASP A 110 -8.44 17.58 5.80
N VAL A 111 -9.52 17.93 5.11
CA VAL A 111 -9.90 19.32 4.84
C VAL A 111 -11.38 19.47 5.12
N ASP A 112 -11.70 20.39 6.02
CA ASP A 112 -13.06 20.85 6.30
C ASP A 112 -13.22 22.33 5.90
N ASP A 113 -14.31 22.98 6.32
CA ASP A 113 -14.58 24.38 5.96
C ASP A 113 -13.66 25.38 6.69
N GLU A 114 -13.04 24.98 7.80
CA GLU A 114 -12.28 25.87 8.69
C GLU A 114 -10.77 25.62 8.63
N ARG A 115 -10.36 24.37 8.40
CA ARG A 115 -8.96 23.96 8.52
C ARG A 115 -8.58 22.85 7.55
N LEU A 116 -7.27 22.80 7.32
CA LEU A 116 -6.54 21.67 6.78
C LEU A 116 -5.82 20.97 7.94
N ALA A 117 -5.88 19.64 7.97
CA ALA A 117 -5.07 18.81 8.85
C ALA A 117 -4.40 17.68 8.08
N ALA A 118 -3.15 17.37 8.42
CA ALA A 118 -2.42 16.26 7.82
C ALA A 118 -1.68 15.50 8.92
N PRO A 119 -1.67 14.14 8.88
CA PRO A 119 -0.94 13.35 9.85
C PRO A 119 0.56 13.67 9.79
N LEU A 120 1.21 13.59 10.94
CA LEU A 120 2.65 13.76 11.02
C LEU A 120 3.37 12.50 10.58
N PHE A 121 4.51 12.81 10.00
CA PHE A 121 5.23 11.95 9.09
C PHE A 121 6.72 12.17 9.31
N ILE A 122 7.09 13.44 9.38
CA ILE A 122 8.35 13.90 9.96
C ILE A 122 8.20 14.16 11.46
N SER A 123 9.30 14.42 12.15
CA SER A 123 9.27 14.82 13.56
C SER A 123 8.47 16.11 13.76
N GLU A 124 7.93 16.34 14.96
CA GLU A 124 7.23 17.60 15.26
C GLU A 124 8.09 18.83 15.01
N GLN A 125 9.39 18.73 15.32
CA GLN A 125 10.34 19.81 15.10
C GLN A 125 10.51 20.13 13.61
N ALA A 126 10.73 19.10 12.78
CA ALA A 126 10.85 19.27 11.33
C ALA A 126 9.55 19.82 10.71
N ALA A 127 8.39 19.43 11.24
CA ALA A 127 7.11 19.98 10.80
C ALA A 127 6.95 21.46 11.16
N ARG A 128 7.41 21.87 12.36
CA ARG A 128 7.42 23.29 12.75
C ARG A 128 8.36 24.11 11.87
N GLU A 129 9.53 23.57 11.56
CA GLU A 129 10.50 24.19 10.66
C GLU A 129 9.93 24.33 9.24
N LEU A 130 9.31 23.29 8.69
CA LEU A 130 8.63 23.33 7.40
C LEU A 130 7.55 24.44 7.34
N LEU A 131 6.70 24.52 8.37
CA LEU A 131 5.68 25.57 8.46
C LEU A 131 6.33 26.96 8.52
N ALA A 132 7.41 27.12 9.29
CA ALA A 132 8.13 28.39 9.40
C ALA A 132 8.80 28.80 8.09
N GLU A 133 9.45 27.88 7.38
CA GLU A 133 10.06 28.13 6.06
C GLU A 133 9.03 28.54 5.00
N LEU A 134 7.84 27.94 5.05
CA LEU A 134 6.72 28.30 4.18
C LEU A 134 6.00 29.58 4.64
N GLY A 135 6.32 30.10 5.82
CA GLY A 135 5.60 31.20 6.45
C GLY A 135 4.15 30.87 6.78
N VAL A 136 3.82 29.59 6.99
CA VAL A 136 2.47 29.12 7.32
C VAL A 136 2.28 29.08 8.84
N THR A 137 1.38 29.91 9.34
CA THR A 137 0.83 29.82 10.71
C THR A 137 0.02 28.52 10.86
N GLY A 138 0.50 27.61 11.69
CA GLY A 138 -0.15 26.35 11.98
C GLY A 138 0.25 25.79 13.34
N THR A 139 -0.43 24.72 13.75
CA THR A 139 -0.14 23.98 14.97
C THR A 139 0.37 22.60 14.61
N VAL A 140 1.31 22.11 15.42
CA VAL A 140 1.87 20.76 15.33
C VAL A 140 1.61 20.10 16.67
N GLY A 141 0.88 18.98 16.67
CA GLY A 141 0.48 18.29 17.88
C GLY A 141 -0.68 17.32 17.66
N ALA A 142 -1.27 16.84 18.75
CA ALA A 142 -2.36 15.87 18.67
C ALA A 142 -3.65 16.51 18.12
N ALA A 143 -4.20 15.96 17.04
CA ALA A 143 -5.47 16.38 16.46
C ALA A 143 -6.30 15.19 16.01
N VAL A 144 -7.62 15.31 16.08
CA VAL A 144 -8.53 14.32 15.49
C VAL A 144 -8.55 14.54 13.97
N LEU A 145 -8.31 13.47 13.23
CA LEU A 145 -8.26 13.45 11.76
C LEU A 145 -9.43 12.66 11.16
N ALA A 146 -9.99 13.23 10.09
CA ALA A 146 -11.07 12.68 9.27
C ALA A 146 -12.27 12.21 10.10
N ALA A 147 -12.66 12.98 11.12
CA ALA A 147 -13.72 12.61 12.06
C ALA A 147 -15.06 12.42 11.34
N GLY A 148 -15.40 13.33 10.43
CA GLY A 148 -16.65 13.31 9.65
C GLY A 148 -16.60 12.44 8.39
N GLY A 149 -15.44 11.85 8.07
CA GLY A 149 -15.20 11.16 6.81
C GLY A 149 -13.97 11.71 6.09
N TRP A 150 -13.51 10.96 5.10
CA TRP A 150 -12.33 11.29 4.31
C TRP A 150 -12.75 11.85 2.95
N SER A 151 -12.37 13.07 2.60
CA SER A 151 -12.46 13.57 1.22
C SER A 151 -11.43 12.82 0.36
N ARG A 152 -11.88 11.78 -0.36
CA ARG A 152 -11.01 10.93 -1.18
C ARG A 152 -10.39 11.75 -2.31
N THR A 153 -9.20 12.31 -2.07
CA THR A 153 -8.39 13.02 -3.08
C THR A 153 -7.46 12.09 -3.86
N SER A 154 -7.35 10.82 -3.45
CA SER A 154 -6.64 9.77 -4.21
C SER A 154 -7.64 8.86 -4.94
N ALA A 155 -7.42 8.66 -6.24
CA ALA A 155 -8.30 7.95 -7.17
C ALA A 155 -8.34 6.41 -6.98
N SER A 156 -8.30 5.91 -5.74
CA SER A 156 -8.08 4.48 -5.49
C SER A 156 -9.33 3.62 -5.28
N VAL A 157 -10.55 4.16 -5.29
CA VAL A 157 -11.79 3.33 -5.25
C VAL A 157 -12.96 4.08 -5.91
N HIS A 158 -13.41 3.64 -7.08
CA HIS A 158 -14.72 4.03 -7.62
C HIS A 158 -15.81 3.23 -6.89
N THR A 159 -16.57 3.90 -6.01
CA THR A 159 -17.88 3.42 -5.56
C THR A 159 -18.89 4.51 -5.86
N HIS A 160 -19.69 4.32 -6.90
CA HIS A 160 -20.85 5.16 -7.17
C HIS A 160 -21.92 4.90 -6.11
N PRO A 161 -22.43 5.93 -5.40
CA PRO A 161 -23.66 5.79 -4.65
C PRO A 161 -24.82 5.81 -5.65
N HIS A 162 -25.44 4.65 -5.89
CA HIS A 162 -26.76 4.60 -6.53
C HIS A 162 -27.80 5.09 -5.52
N THR A 163 -28.17 6.37 -5.61
CA THR A 163 -29.42 6.86 -5.06
C THR A 163 -30.53 6.54 -6.07
N HIS A 164 -31.30 5.49 -5.81
CA HIS A 164 -32.59 5.31 -6.47
C HIS A 164 -33.57 6.34 -5.90
N ASP A 165 -34.08 7.23 -6.74
CA ASP A 165 -35.26 8.03 -6.46
C ASP A 165 -36.44 7.47 -7.27
N PRO A 166 -37.53 7.00 -6.64
CA PRO A 166 -38.68 6.47 -7.34
C PRO A 166 -39.73 7.58 -7.52
N ALA A 167 -39.74 8.26 -8.66
CA ALA A 167 -40.95 8.77 -9.32
C ALA A 167 -40.58 9.83 -10.38
N GLN A 168 -40.78 9.50 -11.64
CA GLN A 168 -41.57 10.34 -12.54
C GLN A 168 -41.86 9.55 -13.82
N ALA A 169 -43.12 9.15 -13.94
CA ALA A 169 -43.67 8.61 -15.16
C ALA A 169 -43.87 9.74 -16.17
N HIS A 170 -43.23 9.66 -17.33
CA HIS A 170 -43.77 10.24 -18.56
C HIS A 170 -43.52 9.29 -19.72
N ALA A 171 -44.63 8.73 -20.20
CA ALA A 171 -44.73 8.02 -21.47
C ALA A 171 -44.60 9.01 -22.63
N HIS A 172 -43.95 8.60 -23.73
CA HIS A 172 -44.40 8.82 -25.11
C HIS A 172 -43.50 8.07 -26.10
N GLY A 173 -44.12 7.32 -27.03
CA GLY A 173 -43.59 7.07 -28.38
C GLY A 173 -43.12 5.64 -28.73
N ALA A 174 -44.06 4.79 -29.17
CA ALA A 174 -43.79 3.59 -29.99
C ALA A 174 -43.40 4.04 -31.43
N SER A 175 -42.44 3.47 -32.16
CA SER A 175 -42.37 2.16 -32.86
C SER A 175 -41.22 2.23 -33.91
N PRO A 176 -40.86 1.18 -34.68
CA PRO A 176 -40.64 -0.23 -34.32
C PRO A 176 -39.35 -0.84 -34.96
N ALA A 177 -39.05 -2.07 -34.51
CA ALA A 177 -38.43 -3.18 -35.25
C ALA A 177 -37.03 -3.02 -35.91
N HIS A 178 -36.08 -3.82 -35.43
CA HIS A 178 -35.48 -4.88 -36.25
C HIS A 178 -34.95 -6.01 -35.35
N ALA A 179 -35.52 -7.20 -35.53
CA ALA A 179 -35.08 -8.44 -34.95
C ALA A 179 -34.16 -9.15 -35.94
N HIS A 180 -33.00 -9.65 -35.49
CA HIS A 180 -32.33 -10.78 -36.14
C HIS A 180 -31.64 -11.68 -35.10
N SER A 181 -32.29 -12.84 -34.92
CA SER A 181 -31.74 -14.21 -34.84
C SER A 181 -30.61 -14.54 -33.86
N ALA A 182 -30.96 -15.46 -32.96
CA ALA A 182 -30.08 -16.24 -32.11
C ALA A 182 -29.39 -17.43 -32.81
N SER A 183 -28.29 -17.86 -32.16
CA SER A 183 -27.66 -19.20 -32.12
C SER A 183 -26.47 -19.51 -33.06
N PRO A 184 -25.55 -20.44 -32.69
CA PRO A 184 -25.44 -21.21 -31.44
C PRO A 184 -24.06 -21.14 -30.74
N ALA A 185 -24.05 -21.70 -29.53
CA ALA A 185 -22.90 -21.96 -28.67
C ALA A 185 -21.78 -22.76 -29.37
N HIS A 186 -20.54 -22.28 -29.25
CA HIS A 186 -19.35 -23.09 -29.48
C HIS A 186 -18.65 -23.37 -28.15
N ALA A 187 -18.40 -24.66 -27.96
CA ALA A 187 -17.74 -25.27 -26.82
C ALA A 187 -16.40 -24.59 -26.48
N HIS A 188 -16.17 -24.38 -25.19
CA HIS A 188 -14.88 -23.99 -24.64
C HIS A 188 -13.85 -25.12 -24.87
N SER A 189 -13.10 -25.03 -25.97
CA SER A 189 -11.79 -25.66 -26.05
C SER A 189 -10.79 -24.72 -25.39
N ALA A 190 -10.20 -25.13 -24.27
CA ALA A 190 -9.05 -24.44 -23.70
C ALA A 190 -7.92 -24.43 -24.74
N SER A 191 -7.72 -23.28 -25.39
CA SER A 191 -6.52 -23.05 -26.20
C SER A 191 -5.31 -22.96 -25.26
N PRO A 192 -4.16 -23.56 -25.61
CA PRO A 192 -2.93 -23.34 -24.87
C PRO A 192 -2.57 -21.85 -24.91
N PRO A 193 -1.90 -21.30 -23.87
CA PRO A 193 -1.48 -19.91 -23.91
C PRO A 193 -0.55 -19.71 -25.11
N MET A 194 -0.96 -18.82 -26.01
CA MET A 194 -0.13 -18.37 -27.13
C MET A 194 1.19 -17.85 -26.55
N PRO A 195 2.36 -18.23 -27.09
CA PRO A 195 3.61 -17.61 -26.69
C PRO A 195 3.47 -16.12 -27.03
N THR A 196 3.42 -15.30 -25.99
CA THR A 196 3.59 -13.85 -26.11
C THR A 196 4.82 -13.64 -26.97
N ARG A 197 4.67 -12.98 -28.13
CA ARG A 197 5.82 -12.50 -28.90
C ARG A 197 6.78 -11.85 -27.90
N GLU A 198 8.05 -12.21 -27.88
CA GLU A 198 9.02 -11.81 -26.85
C GLU A 198 8.91 -10.32 -26.45
N HIS A 199 8.70 -9.43 -27.43
CA HIS A 199 8.46 -8.00 -27.19
C HIS A 199 7.16 -7.67 -26.43
N ALA A 200 6.09 -8.42 -26.64
CA ALA A 200 4.83 -8.27 -25.89
C ALA A 200 5.03 -8.71 -24.43
N ALA A 201 5.75 -9.80 -24.18
CA ALA A 201 6.12 -10.20 -22.82
C ALA A 201 6.92 -9.10 -22.13
N LEU A 202 7.94 -8.57 -22.82
CA LEU A 202 8.76 -7.47 -22.30
C LEU A 202 7.95 -6.20 -22.03
N ALA A 203 7.00 -5.84 -22.90
CA ALA A 203 6.13 -4.68 -22.68
C ALA A 203 5.24 -4.84 -21.44
N LEU A 204 4.68 -6.05 -21.22
CA LEU A 204 3.90 -6.35 -20.02
C LEU A 204 4.77 -6.39 -18.76
N TRP A 205 6.00 -6.89 -18.87
CA TRP A 205 6.97 -6.85 -17.78
C TRP A 205 7.33 -5.41 -17.39
N LEU A 206 7.53 -4.52 -18.35
CA LEU A 206 7.72 -3.08 -18.09
C LEU A 206 6.52 -2.50 -17.34
N GLN A 207 5.29 -2.89 -17.70
CA GLN A 207 4.07 -2.46 -17.01
C GLN A 207 4.02 -2.97 -15.56
N VAL A 208 4.38 -4.23 -15.30
CA VAL A 208 4.37 -4.82 -13.94
C VAL A 208 5.41 -4.17 -13.03
N HIS A 209 6.56 -3.75 -13.58
CA HIS A 209 7.63 -3.09 -12.84
C HIS A 209 7.54 -1.56 -12.82
N ASP A 210 6.49 -0.97 -13.40
CA ASP A 210 6.24 0.46 -13.30
C ASP A 210 5.93 0.86 -11.84
N SER A 211 6.48 1.99 -11.41
CA SER A 211 6.18 2.59 -10.11
C SER A 211 4.68 2.88 -9.88
N ALA A 212 3.92 3.10 -10.95
CA ALA A 212 2.48 3.31 -10.93
C ALA A 212 1.68 1.99 -10.85
N PHE A 213 2.32 0.84 -11.06
CA PHE A 213 1.64 -0.46 -10.97
C PHE A 213 1.23 -0.72 -9.50
N PRO A 214 -0.04 -1.06 -9.22
CA PRO A 214 -0.62 -0.95 -7.86
C PRO A 214 -0.23 -2.10 -6.89
N THR A 215 1.03 -2.51 -6.90
CA THR A 215 1.59 -3.58 -6.05
C THR A 215 1.79 -3.17 -4.61
N GLY A 216 1.93 -1.88 -4.30
CA GLY A 216 2.36 -1.43 -2.97
C GLY A 216 3.87 -1.51 -2.74
N ARG A 217 4.64 -1.87 -3.79
CA ARG A 217 6.10 -1.69 -3.98
C ARG A 217 6.71 -0.58 -3.12
N MET A 218 6.15 0.60 -3.37
CA MET A 218 6.67 1.89 -3.00
C MET A 218 6.22 2.37 -1.62
N VAL A 219 5.49 1.54 -0.86
CA VAL A 219 4.89 1.95 0.41
C VAL A 219 5.79 1.62 1.60
N HIS A 220 6.75 0.70 1.46
CA HIS A 220 7.62 0.23 2.54
C HIS A 220 9.05 0.75 2.36
N SER A 221 9.62 1.34 3.41
CA SER A 221 10.97 1.93 3.39
C SER A 221 12.08 0.94 3.75
N HIS A 222 11.75 -0.31 4.15
CA HIS A 222 12.72 -1.34 4.55
C HIS A 222 13.74 -0.85 5.60
N GLY A 223 13.29 -0.04 6.56
CA GLY A 223 14.14 0.55 7.61
C GLY A 223 14.93 1.79 7.17
N LEU A 224 14.88 2.17 5.89
CA LEU A 224 15.57 3.36 5.36
C LEU A 224 15.08 4.66 5.99
N GLU A 225 13.76 4.77 6.23
CA GLU A 225 13.17 5.94 6.91
C GLU A 225 13.82 6.19 8.27
N GLU A 226 13.92 5.14 9.08
CA GLU A 226 14.52 5.23 10.40
C GLU A 226 16.04 5.41 10.35
N TRP A 227 16.69 4.76 9.40
CA TRP A 227 18.13 4.94 9.16
C TRP A 227 18.46 6.40 8.81
N LEU A 228 17.61 7.04 8.00
CA LEU A 228 17.71 8.46 7.65
C LEU A 228 17.39 9.36 8.85
N ALA A 229 16.38 9.03 9.64
CA ALA A 229 16.00 9.80 10.83
C ALA A 229 17.13 9.85 11.87
N THR A 230 17.89 8.77 12.00
CA THR A 230 19.06 8.70 12.91
C THR A 230 20.35 9.27 12.32
N ARG A 231 20.33 9.69 11.05
CA ARG A 231 21.48 10.26 10.32
C ARG A 231 21.06 11.52 9.57
N PRO A 232 20.80 12.64 10.25
CA PRO A 232 20.32 13.88 9.61
C PRO A 232 21.33 14.42 8.59
N ASP A 233 22.62 14.21 8.81
CA ASP A 233 23.70 14.73 7.95
C ASP A 233 24.10 13.78 6.80
N ALA A 234 23.39 12.65 6.62
CA ALA A 234 23.70 11.69 5.56
C ALA A 234 23.60 12.36 4.17
N THR A 235 24.69 12.29 3.43
CA THR A 235 24.83 12.78 2.06
C THR A 235 24.11 11.87 1.06
N GLY A 236 23.83 12.39 -0.13
CA GLY A 236 23.20 11.58 -1.19
C GLY A 236 24.01 10.33 -1.57
N ASP A 237 25.34 10.41 -1.50
CA ASP A 237 26.22 9.27 -1.80
C ASP A 237 26.18 8.22 -0.66
N GLU A 238 26.11 8.63 0.61
CA GLU A 238 25.93 7.70 1.74
C GLU A 238 24.57 7.01 1.71
N ILE A 239 23.51 7.74 1.31
CA ILE A 239 22.17 7.17 1.11
C ILE A 239 22.20 6.13 -0.01
N ALA A 240 22.82 6.46 -1.15
CA ALA A 240 22.96 5.51 -2.26
C ALA A 240 23.76 4.28 -1.84
N ALA A 241 24.86 4.45 -1.12
CA ALA A 241 25.67 3.35 -0.60
C ALA A 241 24.85 2.43 0.32
N ALA A 242 24.08 2.99 1.26
CA ALA A 242 23.23 2.19 2.15
C ALA A 242 22.18 1.38 1.40
N VAL A 243 21.59 1.93 0.34
CA VAL A 243 20.63 1.23 -0.53
C VAL A 243 21.31 0.11 -1.32
N LEU A 244 22.51 0.34 -1.85
CA LEU A 244 23.26 -0.67 -2.59
C LEU A 244 23.76 -1.80 -1.68
N ASP A 245 24.18 -1.49 -0.46
CA ASP A 245 24.54 -2.48 0.56
C ASP A 245 23.34 -3.35 0.93
N TYR A 246 22.15 -2.74 1.08
CA TYR A 246 20.93 -3.51 1.30
C TYR A 246 20.62 -4.48 0.15
N LEU A 247 20.78 -4.04 -1.10
CA LEU A 247 20.59 -4.92 -2.25
C LEU A 247 21.61 -6.07 -2.22
N ARG A 248 22.88 -5.75 -1.98
CA ARG A 248 23.98 -6.72 -2.01
C ARG A 248 23.89 -7.76 -0.90
N TYR A 249 23.59 -7.34 0.33
CA TYR A 249 23.69 -8.20 1.50
C TYR A 249 22.33 -8.65 2.08
N GLY A 250 21.23 -8.02 1.68
CA GLY A 250 19.87 -8.36 2.13
C GLY A 250 19.00 -8.91 1.00
N TYR A 251 18.70 -8.08 0.01
CA TYR A 251 17.65 -8.39 -0.97
C TYR A 251 18.08 -9.42 -2.03
N ALA A 252 19.28 -9.30 -2.60
CA ALA A 252 19.78 -10.26 -3.58
C ALA A 252 19.95 -11.68 -3.02
N PRO A 253 20.61 -11.88 -1.85
CA PRO A 253 20.81 -13.22 -1.29
C PRO A 253 19.55 -13.88 -0.74
N LEU A 254 18.48 -13.12 -0.51
CA LEU A 254 17.19 -13.64 -0.08
C LEU A 254 16.12 -13.50 -1.17
N ASP A 255 15.43 -12.36 -1.22
CA ASP A 255 14.25 -12.16 -2.07
C ASP A 255 14.53 -12.43 -3.55
N ALA A 256 15.65 -11.95 -4.11
CA ALA A 256 15.96 -12.19 -5.52
C ALA A 256 16.26 -13.67 -5.80
N THR A 257 16.87 -14.38 -4.85
CA THR A 257 17.12 -15.83 -4.94
C THR A 257 15.81 -16.61 -4.84
N PHE A 258 14.87 -16.18 -3.99
CA PHE A 258 13.51 -16.72 -3.95
C PHE A 258 12.70 -16.43 -5.21
N THR A 259 12.88 -15.24 -5.82
CA THR A 259 12.30 -14.93 -7.14
C THR A 259 12.81 -15.91 -8.20
N ALA A 260 14.11 -16.21 -8.22
CA ALA A 260 14.69 -17.19 -9.13
C ALA A 260 14.15 -18.61 -8.90
N ALA A 261 14.07 -19.04 -7.65
CA ALA A 261 13.52 -20.35 -7.28
C ALA A 261 12.04 -20.48 -7.66
N ALA A 262 11.24 -19.43 -7.41
CA ALA A 262 9.83 -19.39 -7.75
C ALA A 262 9.60 -19.37 -9.27
N TRP A 263 10.44 -18.65 -10.01
CA TRP A 263 10.41 -18.68 -11.48
C TRP A 263 10.61 -20.10 -12.01
N ARG A 264 11.60 -20.84 -11.48
CA ARG A 264 11.86 -22.24 -11.86
C ARG A 264 10.72 -23.17 -11.45
N ALA A 265 10.10 -22.91 -10.31
CA ALA A 265 8.99 -23.68 -9.76
C ALA A 265 7.61 -23.28 -10.34
N ALA A 266 7.54 -22.35 -11.29
CA ALA A 266 6.26 -21.83 -11.81
C ALA A 266 5.25 -22.92 -12.27
N PRO A 267 5.67 -24.05 -12.87
CA PRO A 267 4.75 -25.15 -13.22
C PRO A 267 4.24 -25.98 -12.03
N ASP A 268 4.82 -25.82 -10.83
CA ASP A 268 4.52 -26.61 -9.63
C ASP A 268 3.97 -25.71 -8.50
N PRO A 269 2.64 -25.60 -8.37
CA PRO A 269 2.00 -24.83 -7.31
C PRO A 269 2.38 -25.29 -5.90
N GLY A 270 2.62 -26.59 -5.70
CA GLY A 270 3.00 -27.13 -4.40
C GLY A 270 4.38 -26.64 -3.99
N ARG A 271 5.34 -26.64 -4.93
CA ARG A 271 6.67 -26.10 -4.69
C ARG A 271 6.65 -24.58 -4.48
N LEU A 272 5.82 -23.83 -5.20
CA LEU A 272 5.62 -22.39 -4.97
C LEU A 272 5.11 -22.11 -3.55
N THR A 273 4.09 -22.84 -3.09
CA THR A 273 3.58 -22.71 -1.71
C THR A 273 4.63 -23.05 -0.66
N ALA A 274 5.48 -24.06 -0.92
CA ALA A 274 6.58 -24.40 -0.03
C ALA A 274 7.61 -23.26 0.05
N LEU A 275 8.04 -22.71 -1.10
CA LEU A 275 8.96 -21.57 -1.16
C LEU A 275 8.39 -20.32 -0.47
N ASP A 276 7.09 -20.06 -0.65
CA ASP A 276 6.38 -18.94 -0.03
C ASP A 276 6.39 -19.06 1.51
N THR A 277 6.15 -20.26 2.02
CA THR A 277 6.23 -20.54 3.46
C THR A 277 7.67 -20.41 3.98
N GLU A 278 8.64 -20.94 3.22
CA GLU A 278 10.06 -20.92 3.57
C GLU A 278 10.60 -19.49 3.66
N LEU A 279 10.31 -18.62 2.68
CA LEU A 279 10.71 -17.21 2.69
C LEU A 279 10.20 -16.47 3.93
N GLY A 280 8.98 -16.79 4.40
CA GLY A 280 8.40 -16.21 5.60
C GLY A 280 9.25 -16.43 6.86
N SER A 281 10.02 -17.52 6.92
CA SER A 281 10.90 -17.85 8.05
C SER A 281 12.17 -16.98 8.11
N TYR A 282 12.61 -16.45 6.97
CA TYR A 282 13.79 -15.57 6.87
C TYR A 282 13.46 -14.09 7.11
N LYS A 283 12.17 -13.72 7.17
CA LYS A 283 11.76 -12.34 7.50
C LYS A 283 11.83 -12.14 9.01
N LEU A 284 12.91 -11.50 9.46
CA LEU A 284 13.29 -11.39 10.88
C LEU A 284 12.28 -10.66 11.78
N TYR A 285 11.51 -9.72 11.22
CA TYR A 285 10.59 -8.88 11.99
C TYR A 285 9.23 -8.74 11.28
N ASP A 286 8.19 -8.39 12.04
CA ASP A 286 6.80 -8.54 11.58
C ASP A 286 6.44 -7.58 10.46
N ASN A 287 7.00 -6.37 10.51
CA ASN A 287 6.85 -5.40 9.44
C ASN A 287 7.41 -5.94 8.11
N ALA A 288 8.64 -6.47 8.07
CA ALA A 288 9.22 -7.02 6.83
C ALA A 288 8.35 -8.15 6.24
N ARG A 289 7.75 -8.98 7.11
CA ARG A 289 6.84 -10.06 6.70
C ARG A 289 5.55 -9.49 6.13
N THR A 290 4.93 -8.55 6.83
CA THR A 290 3.69 -7.88 6.43
C THR A 290 3.86 -7.11 5.12
N ALA A 291 4.96 -6.38 4.96
CA ALA A 291 5.34 -5.69 3.72
C ALA A 291 5.39 -6.65 2.53
N SER A 292 6.11 -7.74 2.71
CA SER A 292 6.33 -8.74 1.66
C SER A 292 5.01 -9.43 1.26
N ILE A 293 4.20 -9.85 2.24
CA ILE A 293 2.90 -10.48 2.02
C ILE A 293 1.90 -9.52 1.39
N SER A 294 1.78 -8.31 1.91
CA SER A 294 0.80 -7.34 1.41
C SER A 294 1.13 -6.92 -0.02
N SER A 295 2.42 -6.74 -0.35
CA SER A 295 2.85 -6.42 -1.70
C SER A 295 2.60 -7.57 -2.68
N GLY A 296 2.90 -8.81 -2.28
CA GLY A 296 2.67 -9.97 -3.13
C GLY A 296 1.18 -10.27 -3.34
N ARG A 297 0.34 -10.14 -2.30
CA ARG A 297 -1.13 -10.26 -2.44
C ARG A 297 -1.72 -9.20 -3.35
N ARG A 298 -1.27 -7.95 -3.25
CA ARG A 298 -1.69 -6.87 -4.15
C ARG A 298 -1.24 -7.12 -5.58
N LEU A 299 0.00 -7.57 -5.78
CA LEU A 299 0.49 -7.98 -7.09
C LEU A 299 -0.41 -9.08 -7.68
N ALA A 300 -0.64 -10.17 -6.93
CA ALA A 300 -1.50 -11.28 -7.34
C ALA A 300 -2.92 -10.81 -7.73
N ALA A 301 -3.53 -9.94 -6.92
CA ALA A 301 -4.87 -9.40 -7.21
C ALA A 301 -4.87 -8.56 -8.49
N THR A 302 -3.87 -7.69 -8.64
CA THR A 302 -3.76 -6.78 -9.78
C THR A 302 -3.55 -7.54 -11.09
N VAL A 303 -2.62 -8.49 -11.13
CA VAL A 303 -2.33 -9.25 -12.36
C VAL A 303 -3.50 -10.14 -12.75
N ARG A 304 -4.28 -10.62 -11.77
CA ARG A 304 -5.52 -11.37 -12.03
C ARG A 304 -6.59 -10.48 -12.63
N GLU A 305 -6.82 -9.30 -12.05
CA GLU A 305 -7.81 -8.33 -12.53
C GLU A 305 -7.49 -7.83 -13.95
N LEU A 306 -6.21 -7.61 -14.25
CA LEU A 306 -5.76 -7.15 -15.57
C LEU A 306 -5.64 -8.27 -16.61
N GLY A 307 -5.90 -9.53 -16.25
CA GLY A 307 -5.74 -10.67 -17.17
C GLY A 307 -4.28 -10.94 -17.56
N LEU A 308 -3.31 -10.49 -16.73
CA LEU A 308 -1.87 -10.69 -16.93
C LEU A 308 -1.36 -12.03 -16.38
N ALA A 309 -2.20 -12.73 -15.62
CA ALA A 309 -1.96 -14.11 -15.21
C ALA A 309 -2.89 -15.04 -15.99
N GLY A 310 -2.40 -16.22 -16.37
CA GLY A 310 -3.22 -17.37 -16.79
C GLY A 310 -3.70 -18.21 -15.60
N ASP A 311 -4.32 -19.36 -15.81
CA ASP A 311 -4.77 -20.21 -14.70
C ASP A 311 -3.59 -20.59 -13.79
N SER A 312 -3.67 -20.24 -12.50
CA SER A 312 -2.56 -20.41 -11.56
C SER A 312 -3.10 -20.74 -10.16
N ALA A 313 -3.08 -22.02 -9.82
CA ALA A 313 -3.53 -22.52 -8.53
C ALA A 313 -2.77 -21.87 -7.35
N TYR A 314 -1.50 -21.49 -7.55
CA TYR A 314 -0.73 -20.77 -6.55
C TYR A 314 -1.28 -19.35 -6.31
N LEU A 315 -1.53 -18.57 -7.37
CA LEU A 315 -2.11 -17.23 -7.22
C LEU A 315 -3.51 -17.29 -6.61
N ASP A 316 -4.30 -18.30 -6.97
CA ASP A 316 -5.63 -18.52 -6.39
C ASP A 316 -5.53 -18.84 -4.89
N ALA A 317 -4.55 -19.66 -4.48
CA ALA A 317 -4.26 -19.93 -3.07
C ALA A 317 -3.81 -18.67 -2.31
N VAL A 318 -2.99 -17.80 -2.92
CA VAL A 318 -2.58 -16.51 -2.34
C VAL A 318 -3.81 -15.63 -2.09
N LEU A 319 -4.71 -15.50 -3.07
CA LEU A 319 -5.90 -14.67 -2.99
C LEU A 319 -6.95 -15.21 -2.01
N ALA A 320 -7.06 -16.53 -1.91
CA ALA A 320 -7.89 -17.20 -0.91
C ALA A 320 -7.29 -17.12 0.51
N GLY A 321 -6.01 -16.75 0.64
CA GLY A 321 -5.31 -16.68 1.92
C GLY A 321 -4.85 -18.04 2.45
N HIS A 322 -4.79 -19.06 1.59
CA HIS A 322 -4.26 -20.39 1.94
C HIS A 322 -2.74 -20.43 2.00
N THR A 323 -2.06 -19.45 1.39
CA THR A 323 -0.61 -19.25 1.47
C THR A 323 -0.32 -17.77 1.75
N PRO A 324 0.84 -17.42 2.35
CA PRO A 324 1.18 -16.03 2.67
C PRO A 324 1.10 -15.08 1.46
N GLY A 325 1.74 -15.42 0.35
CA GLY A 325 1.85 -14.59 -0.85
C GLY A 325 2.94 -13.55 -0.76
N HIS A 326 4.16 -13.95 -0.40
CA HIS A 326 5.33 -13.10 -0.40
C HIS A 326 5.66 -12.59 -1.81
N CYS A 327 5.98 -11.31 -1.89
CA CYS A 327 6.21 -10.58 -3.15
C CYS A 327 7.20 -11.29 -4.08
N ALA A 328 8.34 -11.76 -3.57
CA ALA A 328 9.36 -12.45 -4.38
C ALA A 328 8.84 -13.72 -5.07
N VAL A 329 8.08 -14.55 -4.34
CA VAL A 329 7.53 -15.80 -4.90
C VAL A 329 6.42 -15.51 -5.91
N VAL A 330 5.54 -14.55 -5.58
CA VAL A 330 4.50 -14.10 -6.52
C VAL A 330 5.11 -13.51 -7.79
N GLU A 331 6.15 -12.67 -7.67
CA GLU A 331 6.87 -12.12 -8.82
C GLU A 331 7.50 -13.19 -9.69
N GLY A 332 8.22 -14.15 -9.09
CA GLY A 332 8.86 -15.22 -9.85
C GLY A 332 7.84 -16.02 -10.66
N ALA A 333 6.72 -16.41 -10.03
CA ALA A 333 5.65 -17.14 -10.67
C ALA A 333 4.96 -16.33 -11.80
N VAL A 334 4.66 -15.05 -11.56
CA VAL A 334 4.03 -14.17 -12.56
C VAL A 334 4.96 -13.93 -13.75
N GLN A 335 6.23 -13.61 -13.50
CA GLN A 335 7.19 -13.32 -14.57
C GLN A 335 7.49 -14.56 -15.43
N ALA A 336 7.53 -15.75 -14.84
CA ALA A 336 7.59 -17.00 -15.58
C ALA A 336 6.34 -17.21 -16.44
N GLY A 337 5.15 -16.96 -15.90
CA GLY A 337 3.89 -17.03 -16.64
C GLY A 337 3.78 -16.03 -17.80
N LEU A 338 4.44 -14.88 -17.71
CA LEU A 338 4.57 -13.89 -18.79
C LEU A 338 5.58 -14.30 -19.87
N GLY A 339 6.35 -15.37 -19.65
CA GLY A 339 7.40 -15.83 -20.57
C GLY A 339 8.69 -15.01 -20.51
N ILE A 340 8.95 -14.30 -19.40
CA ILE A 340 10.19 -13.56 -19.20
C ILE A 340 11.30 -14.53 -18.81
N GLY A 341 12.49 -14.41 -19.42
CA GLY A 341 13.65 -15.22 -19.08
C GLY A 341 14.11 -15.00 -17.63
N LEU A 342 14.65 -16.05 -17.00
CA LEU A 342 15.03 -16.06 -15.58
C LEU A 342 15.88 -14.84 -15.16
N HIS A 343 16.98 -14.58 -15.87
CA HIS A 343 17.86 -13.45 -15.53
C HIS A 343 17.14 -12.10 -15.61
N THR A 344 16.35 -11.87 -16.65
CA THR A 344 15.53 -10.65 -16.79
C THR A 344 14.51 -10.53 -15.67
N ALA A 345 13.91 -11.65 -15.24
CA ALA A 345 12.92 -11.65 -14.19
C ALA A 345 13.51 -11.26 -12.82
N VAL A 346 14.67 -11.81 -12.49
CA VAL A 346 15.43 -11.49 -11.27
C VAL A 346 15.97 -10.06 -11.31
N LEU A 347 16.49 -9.63 -12.48
CA LEU A 347 16.95 -8.26 -12.71
C LEU A 347 15.84 -7.23 -12.48
N GLY A 348 14.62 -7.51 -12.95
CA GLY A 348 13.44 -6.67 -12.73
C GLY A 348 13.11 -6.48 -11.26
N SER A 349 13.16 -7.57 -10.48
CA SER A 349 12.93 -7.56 -9.04
C SER A 349 13.95 -6.67 -8.31
N LEU A 350 15.25 -6.86 -8.60
CA LEU A 350 16.34 -6.05 -8.02
C LEU A 350 16.24 -4.57 -8.42
N ARG A 351 16.03 -4.28 -9.71
CA ARG A 351 15.89 -2.91 -10.23
C ARG A 351 14.69 -2.21 -9.59
N ALA A 352 13.55 -2.89 -9.46
CA ALA A 352 12.36 -2.33 -8.83
C ALA A 352 12.58 -2.05 -7.33
N MET A 353 13.32 -2.92 -6.62
CA MET A 353 13.69 -2.66 -5.23
C MET A 353 14.62 -1.46 -5.09
N LEU A 354 15.66 -1.37 -5.92
CA LEU A 354 16.57 -0.21 -5.98
C LEU A 354 15.79 1.10 -6.20
N ALA A 355 14.91 1.12 -7.21
CA ALA A 355 14.09 2.29 -7.54
C ALA A 355 13.14 2.65 -6.40
N SER A 356 12.56 1.66 -5.71
CA SER A 356 11.68 1.87 -4.56
C SER A 356 12.39 2.58 -3.40
N LEU A 357 13.56 2.10 -3.01
CA LEU A 357 14.33 2.66 -1.89
C LEU A 357 14.84 4.07 -2.19
N LEU A 358 15.37 4.30 -3.39
CA LEU A 358 15.81 5.64 -3.79
C LEU A 358 14.62 6.61 -3.90
N SER A 359 13.46 6.15 -4.39
CA SER A 359 12.24 6.95 -4.40
C SER A 359 11.72 7.26 -2.99
N ALA A 360 11.86 6.33 -2.05
CA ALA A 360 11.57 6.61 -0.63
C ALA A 360 12.47 7.74 -0.11
N ALA A 361 13.79 7.68 -0.33
CA ALA A 361 14.70 8.76 0.06
C ALA A 361 14.35 10.12 -0.56
N VAL A 362 13.89 10.12 -1.83
CA VAL A 362 13.41 11.34 -2.51
C VAL A 362 12.15 11.90 -1.87
N ARG A 363 11.14 11.06 -1.59
CA ARG A 363 9.89 11.48 -0.94
C ARG A 363 10.10 11.96 0.49
N LEU A 364 11.12 11.44 1.18
CA LEU A 364 11.57 11.93 2.48
C LEU A 364 12.32 13.27 2.42
N GLY A 365 12.55 13.82 1.22
CA GLY A 365 13.32 15.05 1.03
C GLY A 365 14.82 14.88 1.30
N ARG A 366 15.30 13.64 1.44
CA ARG A 366 16.70 13.34 1.78
C ARG A 366 17.59 13.10 0.56
N LEU A 367 16.99 12.95 -0.62
CA LEU A 367 17.70 12.77 -1.88
C LEU A 367 17.02 13.58 -3.00
N GLY A 368 17.79 14.24 -3.85
CA GLY A 368 17.24 14.87 -5.06
C GLY A 368 16.85 13.84 -6.10
N ALA A 369 15.74 14.06 -6.84
CA ALA A 369 15.26 13.12 -7.87
C ALA A 369 16.34 12.76 -8.91
N LEU A 370 17.09 13.77 -9.40
CA LEU A 370 18.18 13.54 -10.36
C LEU A 370 19.36 12.79 -9.73
N ALA A 371 19.65 13.00 -8.44
CA ALA A 371 20.68 12.24 -7.73
C ALA A 371 20.28 10.76 -7.59
N GLY A 372 19.01 10.47 -7.30
CA GLY A 372 18.48 9.11 -7.30
C GLY A 372 18.57 8.43 -8.68
N GLN A 373 18.30 9.15 -9.77
CA GLN A 373 18.48 8.60 -11.13
C GLN A 373 19.96 8.33 -11.44
N ARG A 374 20.87 9.24 -11.06
CA ARG A 374 22.32 9.03 -11.22
C ARG A 374 22.81 7.81 -10.43
N ALA A 375 22.30 7.59 -9.22
CA ALA A 375 22.62 6.42 -8.42
C ALA A 375 22.19 5.12 -9.14
N GLN A 376 21.00 5.09 -9.75
CA GLN A 376 20.55 3.94 -10.54
C GLN A 376 21.44 3.67 -11.75
N VAL A 377 21.83 4.71 -12.50
CA VAL A 377 22.75 4.57 -13.65
C VAL A 377 24.10 3.99 -13.22
N ARG A 378 24.66 4.46 -12.10
CA ARG A 378 25.94 3.96 -11.57
C ARG A 378 25.87 2.54 -11.03
N ALA A 379 24.67 2.06 -10.68
CA ALA A 379 24.47 0.75 -10.08
C ALA A 379 24.19 -0.37 -11.09
N VAL A 380 24.09 -0.08 -12.39
CA VAL A 380 23.67 -1.05 -13.42
C VAL A 380 24.51 -2.33 -13.36
N ASP A 381 25.84 -2.22 -13.44
CA ASP A 381 26.72 -3.40 -13.45
C ASP A 381 26.58 -4.22 -12.16
N LEU A 382 26.53 -3.55 -11.01
CA LEU A 382 26.31 -4.22 -9.73
C LEU A 382 24.97 -4.97 -9.70
N VAL A 383 23.90 -4.36 -10.20
CA VAL A 383 22.57 -4.97 -10.17
C VAL A 383 22.49 -6.17 -11.13
N VAL A 384 23.20 -6.13 -12.26
CA VAL A 384 23.37 -7.27 -13.17
C VAL A 384 24.13 -8.40 -12.47
N ASP A 385 25.28 -8.12 -11.86
CA ASP A 385 26.08 -9.12 -11.14
C ASP A 385 25.28 -9.78 -10.00
N LEU A 386 24.51 -8.98 -9.25
CA LEU A 386 23.66 -9.49 -8.18
C LEU A 386 22.51 -10.36 -8.70
N ALA A 387 21.97 -10.05 -9.88
CA ALA A 387 20.93 -10.86 -10.51
C ALA A 387 21.48 -12.23 -10.93
N GLU A 388 22.68 -12.26 -11.53
CA GLU A 388 23.37 -13.52 -11.88
C GLU A 388 23.64 -14.36 -10.63
N GLN A 389 24.24 -13.75 -9.60
CA GLN A 389 24.48 -14.44 -8.32
C GLN A 389 23.20 -14.98 -7.68
N ALA A 390 22.10 -14.24 -7.74
CA ALA A 390 20.81 -14.68 -7.22
C ALA A 390 20.18 -15.80 -8.06
N CYS A 391 20.43 -15.83 -9.37
CA CYS A 391 20.02 -16.96 -10.19
C CYS A 391 20.80 -18.23 -9.82
N ASP A 392 22.11 -18.11 -9.58
CA ASP A 392 22.99 -19.26 -9.34
C ASP A 392 22.96 -19.77 -7.89
N ARG A 393 22.57 -18.94 -6.94
CA ARG A 393 22.55 -19.29 -5.50
C ARG A 393 21.56 -20.43 -5.21
N PRO A 394 22.02 -21.52 -4.56
CA PRO A 394 21.14 -22.56 -4.03
C PRO A 394 20.22 -22.02 -2.92
N ILE A 395 18.99 -22.55 -2.83
CA ILE A 395 17.99 -22.04 -1.87
C ILE A 395 18.40 -22.28 -0.41
N ASP A 396 19.19 -23.33 -0.15
CA ASP A 396 19.74 -23.68 1.15
C ASP A 396 20.93 -22.80 1.58
N GLU A 397 21.43 -21.95 0.69
CA GLU A 397 22.51 -20.98 0.95
C GLU A 397 22.00 -19.53 1.07
N VAL A 398 20.69 -19.31 1.12
CA VAL A 398 20.12 -17.97 1.24
C VAL A 398 20.42 -17.34 2.60
N PHE A 399 20.60 -16.02 2.57
CA PHE A 399 20.78 -15.20 3.77
C PHE A 399 20.25 -13.80 3.53
N SER A 400 20.01 -13.07 4.61
CA SER A 400 19.77 -11.63 4.58
C SER A 400 20.48 -11.00 5.76
N THR A 401 21.49 -10.18 5.47
CA THR A 401 22.30 -9.51 6.47
C THR A 401 22.38 -8.02 6.15
N ALA A 402 21.45 -7.24 6.70
CA ALA A 402 21.50 -5.79 6.61
C ALA A 402 21.36 -5.16 8.00
N PRO A 403 22.29 -5.41 8.95
CA PRO A 403 22.07 -5.11 10.37
C PRO A 403 21.64 -3.67 10.65
N ALA A 404 22.22 -2.70 9.95
CA ALA A 404 21.88 -1.29 10.12
C ALA A 404 20.40 -1.00 9.77
N LEU A 405 19.91 -1.54 8.64
CA LEU A 405 18.52 -1.36 8.22
C LEU A 405 17.56 -2.30 8.96
N ASP A 406 17.98 -3.51 9.31
CA ASP A 406 17.18 -4.46 10.10
C ASP A 406 16.91 -3.89 11.50
N ILE A 407 17.93 -3.39 12.19
CA ILE A 407 17.78 -2.72 13.50
C ILE A 407 16.89 -1.48 13.34
N SER A 408 17.04 -0.73 12.25
CA SER A 408 16.21 0.45 11.98
C SER A 408 14.76 0.07 11.73
N GLY A 409 14.50 -1.02 10.98
CA GLY A 409 13.17 -1.57 10.76
C GLY A 409 12.51 -2.06 12.04
N MET A 410 13.26 -2.75 12.90
CA MET A 410 12.78 -3.17 14.23
C MET A 410 12.49 -1.98 15.15
N ARG A 411 13.31 -0.93 15.13
CA ARG A 411 13.03 0.31 15.88
C ARG A 411 11.79 1.03 15.34
N HIS A 412 11.59 0.99 14.04
CA HIS A 412 10.41 1.58 13.39
C HIS A 412 9.11 0.92 13.86
N GLU A 413 9.10 -0.38 14.22
CA GLU A 413 7.92 -1.05 14.81
C GLU A 413 7.42 -0.36 16.09
N THR A 414 8.34 0.20 16.88
CA THR A 414 8.03 0.81 18.19
C THR A 414 7.64 2.29 18.13
N ARG A 415 7.65 2.93 16.94
CA ARG A 415 7.32 4.36 16.80
C ARG A 415 5.85 4.65 16.52
N THR A 416 5.38 5.75 17.09
CA THR A 416 4.02 6.29 17.03
C THR A 416 3.75 7.19 15.82
N THR A 417 4.77 7.67 15.10
CA THR A 417 4.66 8.46 13.85
C THR A 417 5.38 7.74 12.70
N ARG A 418 4.74 7.58 11.52
CA ARG A 418 5.20 6.71 10.41
C ARG A 418 4.92 7.33 9.03
N LEU A 419 5.95 7.62 8.20
CA LEU A 419 5.81 8.09 6.80
C LEU A 419 5.47 6.98 5.82
N PHE A 420 6.06 5.83 6.03
CA PHE A 420 5.82 4.64 5.22
C PHE A 420 5.08 3.59 6.06
N ARG A 421 4.07 2.96 5.45
CA ARG A 421 3.51 1.73 6.04
C ARG A 421 4.66 0.73 5.99
N THR A 422 5.03 0.15 7.13
CA THR A 422 6.07 -0.89 7.20
C THR A 422 5.45 -2.26 7.27
#